data_AF-A0A1G8Y0E0-F1
#
_entry.id   AF-A0A1G8Y0E0-F1
#
_cell.length_a   1.000
_cell.length_b   1.000
_cell.length_c   1.000
_cell.angle_alpha   90.00
_cell.angle_beta   90.00
_cell.angle_gamma   90.00
#
_symmetry.space_group_name_H-M   'P 1'
#
loop_
_entity.id
_entity.type
_entity.pdbx_description
1 polymer ?
#
loop_
_entity_poly.entity_id
_entity_poly.type
_entity_poly.pdbx_seq_one_letter_code
_entity_poly.pdbx_strand_id
1 'polypeptide(L)'
;MRRRRVLRTGGAAALAALAGCLGGDDSSPESGSEFDDPGPPWSRSDAVYHQAHFSGMKMIGTAQEGGRTVGLSYTYAERFWTVTGERTQRVGVEDEYNAIHLMASVWDTETGTVLPVDSGLRVAVERDGETLTERAMWPMLSQQMGAHFGDNIEFPAQEEFTLAIDMGETTATRLGSLQQLSDSPGTVRFDFDFTRSTRNEIKVRPTGAQPLERRGAADAVPPMEMSMQPLSFAPTPDALPGRVLGEGTSGDAEFVIAASGSADGTYLAVSPRTPYNGYVLPLMSLSVTVERDGESVFEGSLANTVGPNRGYHYGAVLDSIESGDEITVTVDSPPQVARHAGYETAFLDMPEVSVTA
;
A
#
# COMPACT_ATOMS: atom_id res chain seq x y z
N MET A 1 32.98 30.75 -53.36
CA MET A 1 32.79 30.38 -54.79
C MET A 1 31.35 29.91 -55.00
N ARG A 2 30.70 30.46 -56.04
CA ARG A 2 29.49 30.03 -56.76
C ARG A 2 28.18 29.75 -56.00
N ARG A 3 27.34 30.79 -56.02
CA ARG A 3 25.87 30.78 -55.93
C ARG A 3 25.25 29.94 -57.06
N ARG A 4 24.12 29.27 -56.79
CA ARG A 4 23.08 29.01 -57.79
C ARG A 4 21.70 29.28 -57.20
N ARG A 5 21.10 30.38 -57.66
CA ARG A 5 19.65 30.61 -57.71
C ARG A 5 19.09 29.80 -58.87
N VAL A 6 17.95 29.16 -58.67
CA VAL A 6 16.94 28.98 -59.73
C VAL A 6 15.67 29.63 -59.21
N LEU A 7 15.15 30.55 -60.01
CA LEU A 7 13.97 31.37 -59.80
C LEU A 7 13.05 31.12 -61.00
N ARG A 8 11.74 31.17 -60.73
CA ARG A 8 10.62 31.45 -61.68
C ARG A 8 10.26 30.26 -62.58
N THR A 9 8.99 29.97 -62.83
CA THR A 9 7.77 30.80 -63.02
C THR A 9 6.60 29.78 -63.03
N GLY A 10 5.38 29.99 -62.52
CA GLY A 10 4.50 31.15 -62.52
C GLY A 10 3.15 30.68 -63.08
N GLY A 11 2.05 30.92 -62.35
CA GLY A 11 0.68 30.56 -62.78
C GLY A 11 -0.35 30.73 -61.66
N ALA A 12 -0.64 31.98 -61.30
CA ALA A 12 -1.88 32.41 -60.63
C ALA A 12 -3.05 32.36 -61.66
N ALA A 13 -4.35 32.41 -61.42
CA ALA A 13 -5.32 32.64 -60.33
C ALA A 13 -6.65 31.96 -60.85
N ALA A 14 -7.80 31.83 -60.17
CA ALA A 14 -8.52 32.78 -59.33
C ALA A 14 -9.73 32.11 -58.63
N LEU A 15 -10.21 32.86 -57.64
CA LEU A 15 -11.31 32.66 -56.68
C LEU A 15 -12.74 32.63 -57.25
N ALA A 16 -13.64 31.93 -56.54
CA ALA A 16 -15.01 32.36 -56.13
C ALA A 16 -15.62 31.24 -55.23
N ALA A 17 -15.85 31.38 -53.92
CA ALA A 17 -16.83 32.18 -53.16
C ALA A 17 -18.15 31.42 -52.79
N LEU A 18 -18.25 31.09 -51.50
CA LEU A 18 -19.41 31.14 -50.57
C LEU A 18 -20.71 30.35 -50.81
N ALA A 19 -20.96 29.37 -49.92
CA ALA A 19 -22.16 29.11 -49.09
C ALA A 19 -21.82 27.88 -48.21
N GLY A 20 -21.95 27.79 -46.88
CA GLY A 20 -22.84 28.44 -45.92
C GLY A 20 -23.82 27.39 -45.35
N CYS A 21 -23.64 27.03 -44.06
CA CYS A 21 -24.61 26.39 -43.14
C CYS A 21 -24.84 24.86 -43.30
N LEU A 22 -24.97 24.00 -42.29
CA LEU A 22 -25.14 24.02 -40.82
C LEU A 22 -24.78 22.58 -40.36
N GLY A 23 -23.96 22.37 -39.32
CA GLY A 23 -24.46 22.08 -37.98
C GLY A 23 -24.44 20.58 -37.67
N GLY A 24 -23.68 20.19 -36.65
CA GLY A 24 -23.62 18.83 -36.12
C GLY A 24 -22.36 18.65 -35.29
N ASP A 25 -22.47 19.03 -34.02
CA ASP A 25 -21.47 18.96 -32.95
C ASP A 25 -20.39 17.90 -33.14
N ASP A 26 -19.17 18.33 -33.48
CA ASP A 26 -17.97 17.61 -33.06
C ASP A 26 -17.64 18.07 -31.64
N SER A 27 -18.55 17.75 -30.72
CA SER A 27 -18.20 17.59 -29.33
C SER A 27 -17.27 16.38 -29.27
N SER A 28 -15.97 16.65 -29.49
CA SER A 28 -14.95 15.88 -28.79
C SER A 28 -15.44 15.84 -27.34
N PRO A 29 -15.73 14.66 -26.75
CA PRO A 29 -16.02 14.65 -25.34
C PRO A 29 -14.76 15.19 -24.69
N GLU A 30 -14.82 16.42 -24.19
CA GLU A 30 -14.00 16.78 -23.06
C GLU A 30 -14.32 15.72 -22.03
N SER A 31 -13.49 14.67 -21.96
CA SER A 31 -13.51 13.70 -20.88
C SER A 31 -12.91 14.40 -19.66
N GLY A 32 -13.59 15.46 -19.24
CA GLY A 32 -13.39 16.23 -18.03
C GLY A 32 -14.49 15.89 -17.02
N SER A 33 -14.96 14.63 -17.00
CA SER A 33 -15.52 14.13 -15.75
C SER A 33 -14.34 14.01 -14.80
N GLU A 34 -14.19 15.02 -13.94
CA GLU A 34 -13.46 14.91 -12.69
C GLU A 34 -13.86 13.56 -12.08
N PHE A 35 -12.88 12.68 -11.86
CA PHE A 35 -13.15 11.35 -11.32
C PHE A 35 -13.63 11.54 -9.88
N ASP A 36 -14.95 11.47 -9.69
CA ASP A 36 -15.58 11.41 -8.37
C ASP A 36 -15.37 9.98 -7.84
N ASP A 37 -14.42 9.80 -6.91
CA ASP A 37 -14.12 8.51 -6.29
C ASP A 37 -15.41 7.91 -5.70
N PRO A 38 -15.98 6.82 -6.28
CA PRO A 38 -17.24 6.28 -5.81
C PRO A 38 -17.15 5.92 -4.32
N GLY A 39 -18.13 6.38 -3.54
CA GLY A 39 -18.21 6.01 -2.13
C GLY A 39 -18.31 4.49 -1.92
N PRO A 40 -17.88 3.99 -0.75
CA PRO A 40 -18.10 2.59 -0.38
C PRO A 40 -19.60 2.24 -0.42
N PRO A 41 -19.96 0.96 -0.61
CA PRO A 41 -21.37 0.56 -0.63
C PRO A 41 -22.11 0.99 0.64
N TRP A 42 -23.38 1.40 0.48
CA TRP A 42 -24.22 1.90 1.58
C TRP A 42 -24.49 0.87 2.67
N SER A 43 -24.52 -0.42 2.31
CA SER A 43 -24.56 -1.55 3.23
C SER A 43 -23.33 -2.40 2.98
N ARG A 44 -22.60 -2.68 4.05
CA ARG A 44 -21.38 -3.50 4.03
C ARG A 44 -21.17 -4.15 5.39
N SER A 45 -20.51 -5.29 5.39
CA SER A 45 -20.12 -6.02 6.60
C SER A 45 -18.98 -5.31 7.33
N ASP A 46 -18.85 -5.61 8.62
CA ASP A 46 -17.65 -5.31 9.43
C ASP A 46 -16.54 -6.33 9.13
N ALA A 47 -16.29 -6.56 7.83
CA ALA A 47 -15.38 -7.56 7.27
C ALA A 47 -14.89 -7.08 5.89
N VAL A 48 -13.85 -7.73 5.36
CA VAL A 48 -13.32 -7.43 4.03
C VAL A 48 -14.41 -7.62 2.99
N TYR A 49 -14.51 -6.64 2.09
CA TYR A 49 -15.48 -6.69 1.01
C TYR A 49 -14.91 -6.20 -0.31
N HIS A 50 -15.43 -6.71 -1.41
CA HIS A 50 -14.96 -6.34 -2.73
C HIS A 50 -15.45 -4.93 -3.08
N GLN A 51 -14.49 -4.02 -3.32
CA GLN A 51 -14.76 -2.64 -3.68
C GLN A 51 -15.47 -2.52 -5.06
N ALA A 52 -16.15 -1.40 -5.29
CA ALA A 52 -16.97 -1.19 -6.49
C ALA A 52 -16.14 -0.95 -7.75
N HIS A 53 -15.04 -0.24 -7.58
CA HIS A 53 -14.12 0.21 -8.61
C HIS A 53 -12.70 0.11 -8.07
N PHE A 54 -11.74 0.23 -8.96
CA PHE A 54 -10.37 0.54 -8.58
C PHE A 54 -9.75 1.46 -9.63
N SER A 55 -8.90 2.35 -9.15
CA SER A 55 -8.11 3.20 -10.03
C SER A 55 -6.83 2.46 -10.40
N GLY A 56 -6.44 2.54 -11.67
CA GLY A 56 -5.05 2.26 -12.03
C GLY A 56 -4.10 3.25 -11.35
N MET A 57 -2.82 3.08 -11.57
CA MET A 57 -1.81 4.04 -11.12
C MET A 57 -0.75 4.25 -12.19
N LYS A 58 -0.01 5.34 -12.07
CA LYS A 58 1.22 5.59 -12.83
C LYS A 58 2.42 5.50 -11.90
N MET A 59 3.48 4.86 -12.37
CA MET A 59 4.76 4.86 -11.68
C MET A 59 5.47 6.19 -11.93
N ILE A 60 6.03 6.78 -10.88
CA ILE A 60 7.02 7.85 -10.98
C ILE A 60 8.39 7.23 -11.20
N GLY A 61 8.73 6.23 -10.40
CA GLY A 61 9.99 5.50 -10.54
C GLY A 61 10.35 4.72 -9.29
N THR A 62 11.56 4.17 -9.30
CA THR A 62 12.18 3.51 -8.14
C THR A 62 13.54 4.13 -7.88
N ALA A 63 13.90 4.32 -6.61
CA ALA A 63 15.23 4.78 -6.21
C ALA A 63 15.72 4.01 -4.99
N GLN A 64 17.03 3.89 -4.87
CA GLN A 64 17.69 3.13 -3.82
C GLN A 64 18.61 4.06 -3.02
N GLU A 65 18.60 3.92 -1.69
CA GLU A 65 19.57 4.54 -0.79
C GLU A 65 20.03 3.49 0.22
N GLY A 66 21.33 3.20 0.24
CA GLY A 66 21.87 2.10 1.02
C GLY A 66 21.29 0.74 0.63
N GLY A 67 20.84 -0.05 1.60
CA GLY A 67 20.21 -1.35 1.39
C GLY A 67 18.72 -1.30 1.06
N ARG A 68 18.09 -0.12 1.03
CA ARG A 68 16.63 0.04 0.88
C ARG A 68 16.29 0.66 -0.48
N THR A 69 15.23 0.15 -1.10
CA THR A 69 14.64 0.71 -2.32
C THR A 69 13.24 1.22 -2.01
N VAL A 70 12.89 2.37 -2.58
CA VAL A 70 11.53 2.91 -2.58
C VAL A 70 10.99 3.00 -4.00
N GLY A 71 9.76 2.56 -4.18
CA GLY A 71 8.98 2.72 -5.40
C GLY A 71 7.89 3.77 -5.18
N LEU A 72 7.83 4.75 -6.08
CA LEU A 72 6.80 5.78 -6.07
C LEU A 72 5.82 5.59 -7.21
N SER A 73 4.54 5.72 -6.86
CA SER A 73 3.43 5.68 -7.79
C SER A 73 2.36 6.68 -7.37
N TYR A 74 1.46 7.00 -8.27
CA TYR A 74 0.35 7.89 -7.97
C TYR A 74 -0.91 7.53 -8.74
N THR A 75 -2.03 7.92 -8.15
CA THR A 75 -3.37 7.85 -8.74
C THR A 75 -4.11 9.17 -8.53
N TYR A 76 -5.38 9.24 -8.90
CA TYR A 76 -6.27 10.32 -8.48
C TYR A 76 -6.24 10.47 -6.96
N ALA A 77 -6.48 11.66 -6.43
CA ALA A 77 -6.61 11.82 -4.99
C ALA A 77 -7.72 10.88 -4.47
N GLU A 78 -7.45 10.20 -3.35
CA GLU A 78 -8.32 9.14 -2.86
C GLU A 78 -8.83 9.47 -1.47
N ARG A 79 -10.04 9.01 -1.17
CA ARG A 79 -10.53 8.95 0.19
C ARG A 79 -10.01 7.70 0.88
N PHE A 80 -9.56 7.86 2.11
CA PHE A 80 -9.12 6.77 2.96
C PHE A 80 -9.58 6.98 4.40
N TRP A 81 -9.29 6.02 5.27
CA TRP A 81 -9.68 6.05 6.68
C TRP A 81 -8.47 5.84 7.57
N THR A 82 -8.11 6.82 8.39
CA THR A 82 -7.12 6.61 9.45
C THR A 82 -7.73 5.78 10.57
N VAL A 83 -6.91 5.00 11.27
CA VAL A 83 -7.32 4.12 12.37
C VAL A 83 -6.65 4.60 13.65
N THR A 84 -7.43 4.78 14.72
CA THR A 84 -6.93 5.07 16.08
C THR A 84 -7.64 4.17 17.07
N GLY A 85 -6.92 3.18 17.62
CA GLY A 85 -7.51 2.06 18.32
C GLY A 85 -8.43 1.30 17.37
N GLU A 86 -9.71 1.25 17.69
CA GLU A 86 -10.74 0.59 16.86
C GLU A 86 -11.59 1.59 16.05
N ARG A 87 -11.28 2.90 16.14
CA ARG A 87 -12.07 3.95 15.48
C ARG A 87 -11.45 4.33 14.16
N THR A 88 -12.30 4.54 13.16
CA THR A 88 -11.89 5.05 11.85
C THR A 88 -12.32 6.50 11.66
N GLN A 89 -11.43 7.30 11.07
CA GLN A 89 -11.72 8.66 10.65
C GLN A 89 -11.50 8.80 9.15
N ARG A 90 -12.56 9.19 8.44
CA ARG A 90 -12.50 9.43 6.99
C ARG A 90 -11.68 10.67 6.69
N VAL A 91 -10.67 10.51 5.85
CA VAL A 91 -9.93 11.59 5.19
C VAL A 91 -10.49 11.71 3.78
N GLY A 92 -10.98 12.91 3.44
CA GLY A 92 -11.47 13.23 2.10
C GLY A 92 -10.40 13.95 1.27
N VAL A 93 -10.78 14.33 0.06
CA VAL A 93 -10.01 15.26 -0.76
C VAL A 93 -10.68 16.64 -0.64
N GLU A 94 -9.93 17.65 -0.20
CA GLU A 94 -10.46 19.02 -0.06
C GLU A 94 -10.44 19.77 -1.41
N ASP A 95 -9.40 19.59 -2.22
CA ASP A 95 -9.29 20.06 -3.61
C ASP A 95 -8.71 18.96 -4.51
N GLU A 96 -9.51 18.47 -5.46
CA GLU A 96 -9.11 17.42 -6.41
C GLU A 96 -8.46 17.98 -7.69
N TYR A 97 -8.48 19.30 -7.88
CA TYR A 97 -8.15 19.89 -9.16
C TYR A 97 -6.68 19.66 -9.53
N ASN A 98 -5.76 20.00 -8.62
CA ASN A 98 -4.33 19.78 -8.74
C ASN A 98 -3.80 18.81 -7.67
N ALA A 99 -4.50 17.72 -7.42
CA ALA A 99 -4.10 16.73 -6.43
C ALA A 99 -3.90 15.32 -7.00
N ILE A 100 -3.07 14.54 -6.32
CA ILE A 100 -2.88 13.11 -6.54
C ILE A 100 -2.91 12.38 -5.20
N HIS A 101 -3.23 11.10 -5.21
CA HIS A 101 -2.85 10.21 -4.11
C HIS A 101 -1.46 9.67 -4.42
N LEU A 102 -0.47 10.11 -3.66
CA LEU A 102 0.92 9.65 -3.80
C LEU A 102 1.11 8.41 -2.94
N MET A 103 1.68 7.36 -3.51
CA MET A 103 1.91 6.08 -2.84
C MET A 103 3.38 5.69 -2.92
N ALA A 104 3.91 5.20 -1.81
CA ALA A 104 5.28 4.72 -1.68
C ALA A 104 5.32 3.33 -1.06
N SER A 105 6.14 2.43 -1.59
CA SER A 105 6.50 1.19 -0.89
C SER A 105 8.01 1.13 -0.71
N VAL A 106 8.44 0.75 0.49
CA VAL A 106 9.86 0.58 0.84
C VAL A 106 10.14 -0.90 1.04
N TRP A 107 11.25 -1.40 0.47
CA TRP A 107 11.68 -2.78 0.64
C TRP A 107 13.19 -2.90 0.78
N ASP A 108 13.62 -4.00 1.39
CA ASP A 108 15.01 -4.42 1.35
C ASP A 108 15.41 -4.83 -0.08
N THR A 109 16.46 -4.20 -0.59
CA THR A 109 16.86 -4.34 -2.00
C THR A 109 17.36 -5.74 -2.32
N GLU A 110 18.03 -6.40 -1.36
CA GLU A 110 18.64 -7.70 -1.57
C GLU A 110 17.60 -8.82 -1.56
N THR A 111 16.65 -8.76 -0.61
CA THR A 111 15.69 -9.84 -0.35
C THR A 111 14.33 -9.58 -0.98
N GLY A 112 14.05 -8.33 -1.39
CA GLY A 112 12.73 -7.92 -1.86
C GLY A 112 11.68 -7.84 -0.73
N THR A 113 12.09 -7.93 0.53
CA THR A 113 11.17 -7.92 1.67
C THR A 113 10.61 -6.52 1.88
N VAL A 114 9.30 -6.35 1.71
CA VAL A 114 8.61 -5.09 2.02
C VAL A 114 8.80 -4.77 3.50
N LEU A 115 9.02 -3.50 3.80
CA LEU A 115 9.25 -2.97 5.14
C LEU A 115 8.06 -2.07 5.54
N PRO A 116 6.97 -2.64 6.09
CA PRO A 116 5.93 -1.85 6.75
C PRO A 116 6.53 -1.25 8.02
N VAL A 117 6.85 0.04 7.98
CA VAL A 117 7.32 0.80 9.16
C VAL A 117 6.17 1.58 9.78
N ASP A 118 6.27 1.85 11.07
CA ASP A 118 5.21 2.48 11.86
C ASP A 118 4.95 3.93 11.46
N SER A 119 5.98 4.75 11.52
CA SER A 119 5.91 6.13 11.10
C SER A 119 7.32 6.62 10.74
N GLY A 120 7.40 7.62 9.86
CA GLY A 120 8.68 8.27 9.54
C GLY A 120 8.90 8.53 8.07
N LEU A 121 8.16 7.86 7.17
CA LEU A 121 8.24 8.19 5.75
C LEU A 121 7.64 9.58 5.52
N ARG A 122 8.45 10.47 4.93
CA ARG A 122 8.05 11.85 4.61
C ARG A 122 8.27 12.15 3.15
N VAL A 123 7.38 12.97 2.60
CA VAL A 123 7.53 13.58 1.29
C VAL A 123 7.63 15.08 1.44
N ALA A 124 8.68 15.66 0.87
CA ALA A 124 8.76 17.09 0.62
C ALA A 124 8.57 17.34 -0.89
N VAL A 125 7.67 18.27 -1.22
CA VAL A 125 7.49 18.77 -2.58
C VAL A 125 8.33 20.03 -2.72
N GLU A 126 9.33 19.98 -3.59
CA GLU A 126 10.30 21.04 -3.81
C GLU A 126 10.14 21.64 -5.21
N ARG A 127 10.48 22.92 -5.34
CA ARG A 127 10.62 23.62 -6.63
C ARG A 127 11.73 24.64 -6.52
N ASP A 128 12.63 24.68 -7.50
CA ASP A 128 13.78 25.60 -7.53
C ASP A 128 14.64 25.56 -6.24
N GLY A 129 14.69 24.42 -5.56
CA GLY A 129 15.42 24.23 -4.30
C GLY A 129 14.70 24.71 -3.04
N GLU A 130 13.45 25.18 -3.15
CA GLU A 130 12.61 25.55 -2.01
C GLU A 130 11.55 24.47 -1.73
N THR A 131 11.38 24.10 -0.45
CA THR A 131 10.30 23.19 -0.01
C THR A 131 8.98 23.95 0.04
N LEU A 132 8.04 23.56 -0.80
CA LEU A 132 6.69 24.15 -0.86
C LEU A 132 5.77 23.55 0.20
N THR A 133 5.86 22.23 0.41
CA THR A 133 5.12 21.50 1.43
C THR A 133 5.89 20.25 1.84
N GLU A 134 5.68 19.82 3.08
CA GLU A 134 6.24 18.58 3.62
C GLU A 134 5.14 17.86 4.40
N ARG A 135 5.03 16.54 4.19
CA ARG A 135 4.00 15.70 4.81
C ARG A 135 4.61 14.38 5.27
N ALA A 136 4.19 13.93 6.45
CA ALA A 136 4.37 12.53 6.85
C ALA A 136 3.31 11.69 6.15
N MET A 137 3.73 10.63 5.46
CA MET A 137 2.81 9.75 4.76
C MET A 137 2.23 8.72 5.73
N TRP A 138 0.95 8.42 5.59
CA TRP A 138 0.29 7.42 6.43
C TRP A 138 0.75 6.02 6.02
N PRO A 139 1.08 5.12 6.96
CA PRO A 139 1.10 3.70 6.63
C PRO A 139 -0.34 3.27 6.30
N MET A 140 -0.54 2.54 5.21
CA MET A 140 -1.84 2.22 4.64
C MET A 140 -1.92 0.75 4.21
N LEU A 141 -3.16 0.26 4.08
CA LEU A 141 -3.48 -1.05 3.54
C LEU A 141 -4.55 -0.91 2.45
N SER A 142 -4.28 -1.47 1.25
CA SER A 142 -5.25 -1.56 0.15
C SER A 142 -5.30 -2.96 -0.45
N GLN A 143 -6.42 -3.30 -1.08
CA GLN A 143 -6.61 -4.61 -1.73
C GLN A 143 -5.62 -4.84 -2.89
N GLN A 144 -5.24 -3.80 -3.61
CA GLN A 144 -4.37 -3.94 -4.77
C GLN A 144 -2.88 -3.89 -4.43
N MET A 145 -2.49 -3.18 -3.38
CA MET A 145 -1.08 -2.92 -3.06
C MET A 145 -0.60 -3.54 -1.74
N GLY A 146 -1.51 -4.04 -0.90
CA GLY A 146 -1.16 -4.45 0.45
C GLY A 146 -0.66 -3.26 1.27
N ALA A 147 0.34 -3.49 2.11
CA ALA A 147 0.97 -2.49 2.97
C ALA A 147 1.84 -1.53 2.14
N HIS A 148 1.58 -0.23 2.26
CA HIS A 148 2.30 0.85 1.60
C HIS A 148 2.19 2.13 2.43
N PHE A 149 2.80 3.21 1.99
CA PHE A 149 2.61 4.55 2.52
C PHE A 149 1.82 5.38 1.51
N GLY A 150 0.93 6.26 1.98
CA GLY A 150 0.16 7.12 1.10
C GLY A 150 -0.33 8.40 1.76
N ASP A 151 -0.51 9.43 0.95
CA ASP A 151 -1.28 10.63 1.31
C ASP A 151 -1.73 11.38 0.05
N ASN A 152 -2.72 12.25 0.19
CA ASN A 152 -3.11 13.17 -0.87
C ASN A 152 -2.16 14.37 -0.90
N ILE A 153 -1.58 14.64 -2.07
CA ILE A 153 -0.64 15.73 -2.30
C ILE A 153 -1.26 16.73 -3.29
N GLU A 154 -1.36 17.98 -2.85
CA GLU A 154 -1.83 19.10 -3.66
C GLU A 154 -0.64 19.88 -4.25
N PHE A 155 -0.78 20.29 -5.50
CA PHE A 155 0.20 21.08 -6.22
C PHE A 155 -0.34 22.48 -6.53
N PRO A 156 0.48 23.54 -6.38
CA PRO A 156 0.04 24.91 -6.66
C PRO A 156 -0.17 25.18 -8.16
N ALA A 157 0.44 24.39 -9.04
CA ALA A 157 0.40 24.56 -10.48
C ALA A 157 0.71 23.23 -11.21
N GLN A 158 0.47 23.18 -12.52
CA GLN A 158 0.87 22.08 -13.40
C GLN A 158 2.26 22.38 -13.98
N GLU A 159 3.30 21.96 -13.26
CA GLU A 159 4.70 22.29 -13.50
C GLU A 159 5.61 21.12 -13.07
N GLU A 160 6.92 21.30 -13.24
CA GLU A 160 7.94 20.38 -12.74
C GLU A 160 8.23 20.62 -11.25
N PHE A 161 8.26 19.53 -10.49
CA PHE A 161 8.60 19.50 -9.07
C PHE A 161 9.66 18.43 -8.80
N THR A 162 10.32 18.55 -7.66
CA THR A 162 11.13 17.45 -7.10
C THR A 162 10.41 16.89 -5.88
N LEU A 163 10.19 15.57 -5.86
CA LEU A 163 9.68 14.86 -4.69
C LEU A 163 10.87 14.29 -3.92
N ALA A 164 11.18 14.85 -2.76
CA ALA A 164 12.19 14.33 -1.85
C ALA A 164 11.52 13.38 -0.85
N ILE A 165 11.90 12.11 -0.90
CA ILE A 165 11.34 11.04 -0.06
C ILE A 165 12.36 10.65 0.99
N ASP A 166 12.07 10.96 2.24
CA ASP A 166 12.74 10.38 3.39
C ASP A 166 12.05 9.06 3.73
N MET A 167 12.76 7.94 3.59
CA MET A 167 12.22 6.60 3.86
C MET A 167 12.02 6.29 5.35
N GLY A 168 12.46 7.18 6.26
CA GLY A 168 12.37 6.97 7.69
C GLY A 168 13.24 5.82 8.20
N GLU A 169 12.96 5.38 9.43
CA GLU A 169 13.67 4.28 10.10
C GLU A 169 12.81 3.00 10.09
N THR A 170 13.47 1.84 10.11
CA THR A 170 12.76 0.55 10.29
C THR A 170 12.63 0.24 11.77
N THR A 171 11.44 0.49 12.33
CA THR A 171 11.16 0.30 13.76
C THR A 171 10.91 -1.16 14.16
N ALA A 172 10.64 -2.04 13.19
CA ALA A 172 10.50 -3.48 13.44
C ALA A 172 11.86 -4.13 13.75
N THR A 173 11.84 -5.10 14.66
CA THR A 173 13.00 -5.98 14.93
C THR A 173 13.39 -6.68 13.64
N ARG A 174 14.69 -6.69 13.29
CA ARG A 174 15.18 -7.30 12.05
C ARG A 174 15.84 -8.62 12.35
N LEU A 175 15.54 -9.65 11.57
CA LEU A 175 16.15 -10.97 11.65
C LEU A 175 16.92 -11.31 10.37
N GLY A 176 17.88 -12.24 10.50
CA GLY A 176 18.64 -12.74 9.36
C GLY A 176 19.49 -11.65 8.70
N SER A 177 19.51 -11.63 7.37
CA SER A 177 20.27 -10.65 6.58
C SER A 177 19.82 -9.21 6.81
N LEU A 178 18.55 -8.98 7.19
CA LEU A 178 18.00 -7.64 7.40
C LEU A 178 18.62 -6.91 8.59
N GLN A 179 19.31 -7.60 9.50
CA GLN A 179 20.04 -6.95 10.61
C GLN A 179 21.15 -6.01 10.12
N GLN A 180 21.59 -6.15 8.86
CA GLN A 180 22.61 -5.29 8.26
C GLN A 180 22.05 -4.00 7.66
N LEU A 181 20.72 -3.84 7.61
CA LEU A 181 20.11 -2.60 7.14
C LEU A 181 20.49 -1.46 8.08
N SER A 182 20.97 -0.37 7.48
CA SER A 182 21.25 0.87 8.22
C SER A 182 19.98 1.40 8.86
N ASP A 183 20.09 2.00 10.05
CA ASP A 183 19.01 2.73 10.71
C ASP A 183 18.86 4.16 10.20
N SER A 184 19.87 4.73 9.55
CA SER A 184 19.82 6.13 9.12
C SER A 184 18.69 6.36 8.10
N PRO A 185 17.85 7.40 8.29
CA PRO A 185 16.86 7.79 7.29
C PRO A 185 17.56 8.14 5.98
N GLY A 186 17.16 7.48 4.90
CA GLY A 186 17.69 7.70 3.55
C GLY A 186 16.75 8.59 2.76
N THR A 187 17.26 9.70 2.20
CA THR A 187 16.47 10.59 1.34
C THR A 187 16.82 10.38 -0.13
N VAL A 188 15.84 10.02 -0.94
CA VAL A 188 15.95 9.96 -2.40
C VAL A 188 15.12 11.07 -3.05
N ARG A 189 15.44 11.43 -4.29
CA ARG A 189 14.73 12.48 -5.03
C ARG A 189 14.22 11.96 -6.36
N PHE A 190 13.02 12.39 -6.73
CA PHE A 190 12.39 12.10 -8.01
C PHE A 190 11.98 13.39 -8.70
N ASP A 191 12.30 13.52 -9.98
CA ASP A 191 11.74 14.57 -10.82
C ASP A 191 10.31 14.18 -11.19
N PHE A 192 9.38 15.12 -11.06
CA PHE A 192 7.96 14.89 -11.27
C PHE A 192 7.30 16.07 -12.00
N ASP A 193 6.99 15.86 -13.28
CA ASP A 193 6.21 16.78 -14.09
C ASP A 193 4.71 16.56 -13.84
N PHE A 194 4.12 17.39 -12.98
CA PHE A 194 2.71 17.28 -12.66
C PHE A 194 1.86 17.94 -13.75
N THR A 195 1.11 17.12 -14.48
CA THR A 195 0.05 17.60 -15.39
C THR A 195 -1.24 16.81 -15.17
N ARG A 196 -2.38 17.52 -15.19
CA ARG A 196 -3.70 16.91 -15.09
C ARG A 196 -3.98 16.02 -16.28
N SER A 197 -3.51 16.39 -17.49
CA SER A 197 -3.65 15.56 -18.68
C SER A 197 -3.02 14.18 -18.46
N THR A 198 -1.80 14.13 -17.93
CA THR A 198 -1.11 12.86 -17.64
C THR A 198 -1.80 12.09 -16.53
N ARG A 199 -2.16 12.74 -15.41
CA ARG A 199 -2.97 12.09 -14.35
C ARG A 199 -4.27 11.50 -14.93
N ASN A 200 -4.95 12.24 -15.81
CA ASN A 200 -6.23 11.84 -16.37
C ASN A 200 -6.14 10.72 -17.41
N GLU A 201 -4.94 10.29 -17.80
CA GLU A 201 -4.76 9.06 -18.58
C GLU A 201 -4.91 7.78 -17.76
N ILE A 202 -4.84 7.90 -16.42
CA ILE A 202 -4.98 6.78 -15.49
C ILE A 202 -6.35 6.15 -15.69
N LYS A 203 -6.34 4.85 -15.99
CA LYS A 203 -7.57 4.12 -16.24
C LYS A 203 -8.26 3.83 -14.92
N VAL A 204 -9.34 4.55 -14.66
CA VAL A 204 -10.35 4.12 -13.69
C VAL A 204 -11.09 2.96 -14.31
N ARG A 205 -10.96 1.78 -13.72
CA ARG A 205 -11.74 0.64 -14.13
C ARG A 205 -12.90 0.51 -13.15
N PRO A 206 -14.17 0.64 -13.57
CA PRO A 206 -15.18 -0.15 -12.87
C PRO A 206 -14.66 -1.59 -12.88
N THR A 207 -14.74 -2.30 -11.77
CA THR A 207 -14.21 -3.66 -11.65
C THR A 207 -14.69 -4.48 -12.85
N GLY A 208 -13.81 -4.64 -13.86
CA GLY A 208 -14.26 -4.78 -15.25
C GLY A 208 -15.06 -6.05 -15.46
N ALA A 209 -16.22 -5.96 -16.12
CA ALA A 209 -17.11 -7.10 -16.43
C ALA A 209 -17.55 -7.97 -15.22
N GLN A 210 -17.19 -7.59 -13.99
CA GLN A 210 -17.70 -8.19 -12.76
C GLN A 210 -19.01 -7.47 -12.45
N PRO A 211 -20.13 -8.17 -12.27
CA PRO A 211 -21.40 -7.51 -12.06
C PRO A 211 -21.33 -6.63 -10.81
N LEU A 212 -22.05 -5.49 -10.83
CA LEU A 212 -22.38 -4.67 -9.65
C LEU A 212 -22.77 -5.52 -8.42
N GLU A 213 -23.22 -6.76 -8.67
CA GLU A 213 -23.50 -7.83 -7.71
C GLU A 213 -22.35 -8.20 -6.77
N ARG A 214 -21.07 -8.08 -7.16
CA ARG A 214 -19.93 -8.36 -6.25
C ARG A 214 -19.59 -7.20 -5.33
N ARG A 215 -20.09 -5.99 -5.60
CA ARG A 215 -19.82 -4.83 -4.73
C ARG A 215 -20.35 -5.12 -3.33
N GLY A 216 -19.45 -5.10 -2.34
CA GLY A 216 -19.82 -5.41 -0.96
C GLY A 216 -19.91 -6.90 -0.63
N ALA A 217 -19.63 -7.80 -1.57
CA ALA A 217 -19.51 -9.23 -1.28
C ALA A 217 -18.22 -9.51 -0.48
N ALA A 218 -18.25 -10.54 0.37
CA ALA A 218 -17.10 -11.02 1.14
C ALA A 218 -16.04 -11.61 0.20
N ASP A 219 -15.11 -10.75 -0.23
CA ASP A 219 -14.11 -10.99 -1.27
C ASP A 219 -13.19 -9.75 -1.37
N ALA A 220 -12.11 -9.82 -2.16
CA ALA A 220 -11.22 -8.68 -2.42
C ALA A 220 -10.91 -8.52 -3.90
N VAL A 221 -10.63 -7.29 -4.32
CA VAL A 221 -10.03 -7.04 -5.64
C VAL A 221 -8.65 -7.71 -5.68
N PRO A 222 -8.32 -8.43 -6.77
CA PRO A 222 -7.04 -9.10 -6.88
C PRO A 222 -5.85 -8.13 -6.75
N PRO A 223 -4.71 -8.62 -6.25
CA PRO A 223 -3.46 -7.88 -6.25
C PRO A 223 -3.13 -7.30 -7.61
N MET A 224 -2.59 -6.07 -7.64
CA MET A 224 -2.11 -5.51 -8.89
C MET A 224 -0.79 -6.18 -9.29
N GLU A 225 -0.64 -6.52 -10.57
CA GLU A 225 0.65 -6.93 -11.10
C GLU A 225 1.61 -5.72 -11.15
N MET A 226 2.62 -5.73 -10.27
CA MET A 226 3.68 -4.71 -10.24
C MET A 226 5.02 -5.35 -10.57
N SER A 227 5.47 -5.23 -11.82
CA SER A 227 6.73 -5.88 -12.26
C SER A 227 8.00 -5.31 -11.63
N MET A 228 7.92 -4.14 -10.99
CA MET A 228 9.08 -3.40 -10.45
C MET A 228 9.03 -3.18 -8.93
N GLN A 229 7.96 -3.61 -8.26
CA GLN A 229 7.76 -3.33 -6.83
C GLN A 229 7.16 -4.57 -6.15
N PRO A 230 7.79 -5.09 -5.07
CA PRO A 230 7.23 -6.19 -4.33
C PRO A 230 5.95 -5.76 -3.60
N LEU A 231 5.04 -6.71 -3.46
CA LEU A 231 3.86 -6.59 -2.60
C LEU A 231 4.13 -7.22 -1.25
N SER A 232 3.42 -6.75 -0.23
CA SER A 232 3.61 -7.15 1.17
C SER A 232 2.92 -8.48 1.51
N PHE A 233 3.13 -9.53 0.71
CA PHE A 233 2.54 -10.84 0.98
C PHE A 233 3.17 -11.49 2.22
N ALA A 234 2.33 -12.11 3.04
CA ALA A 234 2.79 -13.06 4.05
C ALA A 234 3.18 -14.38 3.35
N PRO A 235 4.25 -15.07 3.75
CA PRO A 235 4.51 -16.43 3.28
C PRO A 235 3.31 -17.35 3.57
N THR A 236 3.02 -18.28 2.67
CA THR A 236 2.02 -19.32 2.92
C THR A 236 2.41 -20.15 4.16
N PRO A 237 1.44 -20.79 4.85
CA PRO A 237 1.72 -21.60 6.04
C PRO A 237 2.87 -22.61 5.81
N ASP A 238 2.84 -23.34 4.69
CA ASP A 238 3.87 -24.33 4.33
C ASP A 238 5.26 -23.73 4.01
N ALA A 239 5.32 -22.43 3.69
CA ALA A 239 6.55 -21.72 3.40
C ALA A 239 7.17 -21.05 4.65
N LEU A 240 6.42 -20.97 5.76
CA LEU A 240 6.94 -20.41 7.00
C LEU A 240 8.02 -21.34 7.58
N PRO A 241 9.19 -20.80 7.99
CA PRO A 241 10.21 -21.62 8.63
C PRO A 241 9.70 -22.27 9.92
N GLY A 242 10.08 -23.54 10.11
CA GLY A 242 9.73 -24.31 11.31
C GLY A 242 8.46 -25.15 11.13
N ARG A 243 7.77 -25.41 12.25
CA ARG A 243 6.52 -26.16 12.32
C ARG A 243 5.35 -25.20 12.50
N VAL A 244 4.34 -25.28 11.65
CA VAL A 244 3.05 -24.63 11.89
C VAL A 244 2.35 -25.35 13.05
N LEU A 245 2.01 -24.60 14.10
CA LEU A 245 1.32 -25.09 15.30
C LEU A 245 -0.19 -25.04 15.12
N GLY A 246 -0.68 -24.03 14.40
CA GLY A 246 -2.10 -23.93 14.09
C GLY A 246 -2.42 -22.65 13.33
N GLU A 247 -3.69 -22.58 12.92
CA GLU A 247 -4.27 -21.45 12.22
C GLU A 247 -5.58 -21.06 12.90
N GLY A 248 -5.93 -19.78 12.83
CA GLY A 248 -7.20 -19.27 13.32
C GLY A 248 -7.59 -17.95 12.66
N THR A 249 -8.75 -17.42 13.03
CA THR A 249 -9.28 -16.18 12.44
C THR A 249 -9.68 -15.19 13.51
N SER A 250 -9.42 -13.90 13.29
CA SER A 250 -9.85 -12.82 14.18
C SER A 250 -10.08 -11.54 13.40
N GLY A 251 -11.24 -10.89 13.60
CA GLY A 251 -11.64 -9.68 12.85
C GLY A 251 -11.53 -9.80 11.33
N ASP A 252 -11.86 -10.98 10.79
CA ASP A 252 -11.74 -11.39 9.37
C ASP A 252 -10.30 -11.65 8.88
N ALA A 253 -9.27 -11.40 9.71
CA ALA A 253 -7.90 -11.77 9.39
C ALA A 253 -7.62 -13.24 9.68
N GLU A 254 -6.74 -13.85 8.88
CA GLU A 254 -6.18 -15.18 9.14
C GLU A 254 -4.90 -15.05 9.96
N PHE A 255 -4.70 -15.92 10.94
CA PHE A 255 -3.52 -15.99 11.80
C PHE A 255 -2.87 -17.34 11.61
N VAL A 256 -1.57 -17.34 11.28
CA VAL A 256 -0.75 -18.55 11.25
C VAL A 256 0.28 -18.48 12.35
N ILE A 257 0.29 -19.49 13.21
CA ILE A 257 1.19 -19.58 14.36
C ILE A 257 2.22 -20.68 14.06
N ALA A 258 3.49 -20.33 14.08
CA ALA A 258 4.59 -21.25 13.76
C ALA A 258 5.71 -21.14 14.79
N ALA A 259 6.40 -22.26 15.02
CA ALA A 259 7.55 -22.34 15.91
C ALA A 259 8.79 -22.89 15.20
N SER A 260 9.95 -22.32 15.49
CA SER A 260 11.24 -22.80 15.01
C SER A 260 12.30 -22.71 16.09
N GLY A 261 13.35 -23.52 16.02
CA GLY A 261 14.50 -23.35 16.92
C GLY A 261 15.19 -21.99 16.73
N SER A 262 15.67 -21.42 17.82
CA SER A 262 16.56 -20.26 17.85
C SER A 262 17.79 -20.56 18.71
N ALA A 263 18.75 -19.64 18.77
CA ALA A 263 19.95 -19.81 19.61
C ALA A 263 19.61 -19.86 21.10
N ASP A 264 18.55 -19.16 21.51
CA ASP A 264 18.18 -18.94 22.90
C ASP A 264 16.90 -19.70 23.32
N GLY A 265 16.39 -20.61 22.47
CA GLY A 265 15.20 -21.41 22.76
C GLY A 265 14.35 -21.72 21.52
N THR A 266 13.04 -21.57 21.67
CA THR A 266 12.04 -21.71 20.59
C THR A 266 11.53 -20.34 20.20
N TYR A 267 11.68 -19.97 18.93
CA TYR A 267 11.08 -18.77 18.37
C TYR A 267 9.66 -19.04 17.92
N LEU A 268 8.69 -18.40 18.57
CA LEU A 268 7.30 -18.35 18.14
C LEU A 268 7.11 -17.16 17.19
N ALA A 269 6.47 -17.41 16.06
CA ALA A 269 6.08 -16.41 15.07
C ALA A 269 4.57 -16.48 14.83
N VAL A 270 3.90 -15.33 14.93
CA VAL A 270 2.51 -15.12 14.57
C VAL A 270 2.46 -14.25 13.33
N SER A 271 1.80 -14.72 12.28
CA SER A 271 1.73 -14.08 10.98
C SER A 271 0.29 -13.79 10.58
N PRO A 272 -0.29 -12.66 11.07
CA PRO A 272 -1.62 -12.23 10.68
C PRO A 272 -1.62 -11.68 9.25
N ARG A 273 -2.67 -12.02 8.50
CA ARG A 273 -2.79 -11.66 7.08
C ARG A 273 -4.24 -11.36 6.68
N THR A 274 -4.40 -10.49 5.67
CA THR A 274 -5.70 -10.22 5.07
C THR A 274 -6.29 -11.51 4.48
N PRO A 275 -7.61 -11.74 4.59
CA PRO A 275 -8.27 -12.80 3.85
C PRO A 275 -8.16 -12.50 2.35
N TYR A 276 -8.30 -13.55 1.54
CA TYR A 276 -8.25 -13.54 0.07
C TYR A 276 -6.87 -13.24 -0.54
N ASN A 277 -6.26 -12.09 -0.22
CA ASN A 277 -5.02 -11.64 -0.83
C ASN A 277 -3.75 -12.03 -0.04
N GLY A 278 -3.87 -12.38 1.25
CA GLY A 278 -2.74 -12.83 2.05
C GLY A 278 -1.65 -11.77 2.31
N TYR A 279 -1.99 -10.48 2.33
CA TYR A 279 -1.04 -9.43 2.74
C TYR A 279 -0.83 -9.42 4.25
N VAL A 280 0.38 -9.10 4.69
CA VAL A 280 0.69 -8.89 6.11
C VAL A 280 -0.19 -7.79 6.74
N LEU A 281 -0.51 -7.93 8.02
CA LEU A 281 -1.18 -6.91 8.83
C LEU A 281 -0.19 -6.28 9.82
N PRO A 282 0.41 -5.13 9.49
CA PRO A 282 1.42 -4.49 10.33
C PRO A 282 0.81 -3.59 11.41
N LEU A 283 1.64 -3.16 12.36
CA LEU A 283 1.29 -2.20 13.41
C LEU A 283 0.14 -2.64 14.32
N MET A 284 0.05 -3.93 14.61
CA MET A 284 -0.75 -4.47 15.70
C MET A 284 0.05 -4.44 17.00
N SER A 285 -0.64 -4.60 18.12
CA SER A 285 -0.03 -5.01 19.38
C SER A 285 -0.58 -6.39 19.72
N LEU A 286 0.30 -7.37 19.86
CA LEU A 286 -0.07 -8.74 20.18
C LEU A 286 0.66 -9.21 21.44
N SER A 287 -0.03 -10.02 22.24
CA SER A 287 0.54 -10.78 23.33
C SER A 287 0.19 -12.26 23.18
N VAL A 288 0.93 -13.12 23.87
CA VAL A 288 0.69 -14.56 23.85
C VAL A 288 0.79 -15.12 25.27
N THR A 289 -0.11 -16.06 25.54
CA THR A 289 -0.05 -16.96 26.69
C THR A 289 0.13 -18.38 26.17
N VAL A 290 1.06 -19.12 26.77
CA VAL A 290 1.25 -20.56 26.53
C VAL A 290 0.98 -21.31 27.82
N GLU A 291 0.03 -22.22 27.80
CA GLU A 291 -0.37 -23.04 28.93
C GLU A 291 0.00 -24.51 28.70
N ARG A 292 0.50 -25.15 29.75
CA ARG A 292 0.83 -26.58 29.80
C ARG A 292 0.18 -27.20 31.01
N ASP A 293 -0.60 -28.27 30.80
CA ASP A 293 -1.33 -28.96 31.87
C ASP A 293 -2.19 -28.01 32.75
N GLY A 294 -2.67 -26.91 32.16
CA GLY A 294 -3.46 -25.88 32.83
C GLY A 294 -2.66 -24.86 33.64
N GLU A 295 -1.33 -24.84 33.52
CA GLU A 295 -0.45 -23.83 34.11
C GLU A 295 0.23 -22.98 33.03
N SER A 296 0.26 -21.66 33.22
CA SER A 296 0.95 -20.74 32.31
C SER A 296 2.48 -20.94 32.40
N VAL A 297 3.08 -21.34 31.28
CA VAL A 297 4.54 -21.54 31.14
C VAL A 297 5.22 -20.36 30.44
N PHE A 298 4.45 -19.51 29.75
CA PHE A 298 4.93 -18.26 29.16
C PHE A 298 3.80 -17.25 29.01
N GLU A 299 4.08 -15.99 29.35
CA GLU A 299 3.22 -14.84 29.08
C GLU A 299 4.10 -13.66 28.64
N GLY A 300 3.76 -13.03 27.52
CA GLY A 300 4.53 -11.88 27.05
C GLY A 300 3.99 -11.23 25.79
N SER A 301 4.53 -10.06 25.46
CA SER A 301 4.26 -9.36 24.20
C SER A 301 5.07 -9.97 23.05
N LEU A 302 4.52 -9.87 21.84
CA LEU A 302 5.18 -10.28 20.61
C LEU A 302 5.75 -9.05 19.90
N ALA A 303 7.05 -9.06 19.61
CA ALA A 303 7.72 -7.95 18.96
C ALA A 303 7.38 -7.90 17.46
N ASN A 304 7.05 -6.70 16.97
CA ASN A 304 7.03 -6.39 15.54
C ASN A 304 8.36 -6.77 14.92
N THR A 305 8.36 -7.72 13.97
CA THR A 305 9.58 -8.31 13.44
C THR A 305 9.49 -8.46 11.92
N VAL A 306 10.61 -8.25 11.23
CA VAL A 306 10.76 -8.52 9.81
C VAL A 306 11.97 -9.41 9.55
N GLY A 307 11.80 -10.42 8.71
CA GLY A 307 12.87 -11.34 8.32
C GLY A 307 12.73 -11.77 6.86
N PRO A 308 13.83 -12.15 6.19
CA PRO A 308 13.81 -12.45 4.75
C PRO A 308 12.90 -13.63 4.39
N ASN A 309 12.80 -14.62 5.27
CA ASN A 309 12.02 -15.84 5.02
C ASN A 309 10.63 -15.83 5.67
N ARG A 310 10.37 -14.87 6.57
CA ARG A 310 9.09 -14.76 7.31
C ARG A 310 8.26 -13.55 6.88
N GLY A 311 8.85 -12.58 6.19
CA GLY A 311 8.24 -11.28 5.98
C GLY A 311 8.02 -10.56 7.31
N TYR A 312 7.04 -9.66 7.33
CA TYR A 312 6.58 -8.99 8.55
C TYR A 312 5.71 -9.96 9.39
N HIS A 313 6.01 -10.06 10.68
CA HIS A 313 5.35 -10.94 11.64
C HIS A 313 5.56 -10.42 13.07
N TYR A 314 4.97 -11.11 14.04
CA TYR A 314 5.11 -10.83 15.46
C TYR A 314 5.75 -12.02 16.12
N GLY A 315 6.78 -11.82 16.95
CA GLY A 315 7.46 -12.98 17.54
C GLY A 315 8.12 -12.75 18.87
N ALA A 316 8.40 -13.87 19.54
CA ALA A 316 9.08 -13.95 20.82
C ALA A 316 9.93 -15.21 20.88
N VAL A 317 10.96 -15.20 21.74
CA VAL A 317 11.72 -16.39 22.11
C VAL A 317 11.18 -16.90 23.43
N LEU A 318 10.87 -18.20 23.48
CA LEU A 318 10.40 -18.94 24.63
C LEU A 318 11.39 -20.07 24.94
N ASP A 319 11.36 -20.63 26.14
CA ASP A 319 12.21 -21.78 26.50
C ASP A 319 11.88 -23.00 25.61
N SER A 320 10.60 -23.35 25.49
CA SER A 320 10.13 -24.48 24.66
C SER A 320 8.65 -24.36 24.33
N ILE A 321 8.21 -25.08 23.29
CA ILE A 321 6.81 -25.39 23.01
C ILE A 321 6.70 -26.91 22.83
N GLU A 322 5.90 -27.55 23.67
CA GLU A 322 5.66 -28.99 23.69
C GLU A 322 4.33 -29.33 23.02
N SER A 323 4.16 -30.60 22.65
CA SER A 323 2.91 -31.04 22.05
C SER A 323 1.80 -31.06 23.10
N GLY A 324 0.64 -30.51 22.77
CA GLY A 324 -0.46 -30.35 23.70
C GLY A 324 -0.45 -29.03 24.48
N ASP A 325 0.58 -28.19 24.34
CA ASP A 325 0.55 -26.82 24.88
C ASP A 325 -0.59 -26.03 24.20
N GLU A 326 -1.39 -25.32 25.00
CA GLU A 326 -2.42 -24.41 24.53
C GLU A 326 -1.80 -23.02 24.33
N ILE A 327 -1.96 -22.45 23.14
CA ILE A 327 -1.37 -21.16 22.77
C ILE A 327 -2.50 -20.21 22.45
N THR A 328 -2.63 -19.16 23.25
CA THR A 328 -3.62 -18.08 23.06
C THR A 328 -2.90 -16.80 22.68
N VAL A 329 -3.21 -16.29 21.49
CA VAL A 329 -2.73 -15.01 20.98
C VAL A 329 -3.80 -13.95 21.19
N THR A 330 -3.50 -12.95 21.99
CA THR A 330 -4.39 -11.82 22.28
C THR A 330 -4.04 -10.64 21.38
N VAL A 331 -5.07 -10.01 20.80
CA VAL A 331 -4.91 -8.77 20.04
C VAL A 331 -5.13 -7.59 20.98
N ASP A 332 -4.04 -7.02 21.49
CA ASP A 332 -4.08 -5.85 22.39
C ASP A 332 -4.44 -4.56 21.65
N SER A 333 -4.10 -4.48 20.36
CA SER A 333 -4.53 -3.42 19.44
C SER A 333 -4.61 -3.95 18.01
N PRO A 334 -5.68 -3.61 17.25
CA PRO A 334 -5.79 -3.96 15.83
C PRO A 334 -4.72 -3.24 14.98
N PRO A 335 -4.57 -3.59 13.69
CA PRO A 335 -3.54 -2.99 12.84
C PRO A 335 -3.76 -1.48 12.69
N GLN A 336 -2.86 -0.67 13.25
CA GLN A 336 -2.93 0.80 13.26
C GLN A 336 -2.46 1.44 11.95
N VAL A 337 -2.84 0.85 10.81
CA VAL A 337 -2.61 1.44 9.48
C VAL A 337 -3.88 2.08 8.94
N ALA A 338 -3.77 3.09 8.08
CA ALA A 338 -4.91 3.63 7.37
C ALA A 338 -5.49 2.57 6.40
N ARG A 339 -6.76 2.72 6.04
CA ARG A 339 -7.50 1.78 5.21
C ARG A 339 -7.99 2.47 3.95
N HIS A 340 -7.81 1.81 2.83
CA HIS A 340 -8.56 2.08 1.61
C HIS A 340 -9.93 1.39 1.65
N ALA A 341 -10.81 1.76 0.71
CA ALA A 341 -12.11 1.13 0.57
C ALA A 341 -11.97 -0.40 0.37
N GLY A 342 -12.90 -1.15 0.96
CA GLY A 342 -12.87 -2.62 1.01
C GLY A 342 -12.22 -3.18 2.27
N TYR A 343 -11.44 -2.37 3.01
CA TYR A 343 -10.84 -2.74 4.29
C TYR A 343 -11.18 -1.77 5.43
N GLU A 344 -11.91 -0.68 5.17
CA GLU A 344 -12.15 0.39 6.14
C GLU A 344 -13.05 0.00 7.31
N THR A 345 -13.75 -1.13 7.21
CA THR A 345 -14.58 -1.70 8.28
C THR A 345 -14.00 -3.00 8.85
N ALA A 346 -12.90 -3.50 8.29
CA ALA A 346 -12.29 -4.79 8.67
C ALA A 346 -11.13 -4.60 9.67
N PHE A 347 -10.81 -5.67 10.40
CA PHE A 347 -9.68 -5.73 11.33
C PHE A 347 -9.76 -4.65 12.42
N LEU A 348 -10.94 -4.45 13.02
CA LEU A 348 -11.16 -3.49 14.11
C LEU A 348 -11.39 -4.23 15.42
N ASP A 349 -12.51 -4.97 15.52
CA ASP A 349 -12.78 -5.87 16.64
C ASP A 349 -12.14 -7.24 16.35
N MET A 350 -11.14 -7.59 17.15
CA MET A 350 -10.28 -8.75 16.93
C MET A 350 -10.18 -9.60 18.21
N PRO A 351 -11.07 -10.59 18.41
CA PRO A 351 -10.96 -11.50 19.56
C PRO A 351 -9.67 -12.31 19.53
N GLU A 352 -9.30 -12.90 20.66
CA GLU A 352 -8.12 -13.77 20.76
C GLU A 352 -8.24 -15.02 19.88
N VAL A 353 -7.08 -15.57 19.51
CA VAL A 353 -6.95 -16.77 18.69
C VAL A 353 -6.24 -17.84 19.51
N SER A 354 -6.86 -19.02 19.66
CA SER A 354 -6.28 -20.15 20.40
C SER A 354 -6.01 -21.35 19.50
N VAL A 355 -4.86 -21.99 19.68
CA VAL A 355 -4.45 -23.23 19.01
C VAL A 355 -3.77 -24.20 19.98
N THR A 356 -3.66 -25.48 19.59
CA THR A 356 -2.96 -26.51 20.38
C THR A 356 -1.78 -27.07 19.59
N ALA A 357 -0.59 -27.14 20.21
CA ALA A 357 0.70 -27.38 19.55
C ALA A 357 1.10 -28.84 19.25
#